data_AF-A0A2W5Z8U4-F1
#
_entry.id   AF-A0A2W5Z8U4-F1
#
_cell.length_a   1.000
_cell.length_b   1.000
_cell.length_c   1.000
_cell.angle_alpha   90.00
_cell.angle_beta   90.00
_cell.angle_gamma   90.00
#
_symmetry.space_group_name_H-M   'P 1'
#
loop_
_entity.id
_entity.type
_entity.pdbx_description
1 polymer ?
#
loop_
_entity_poly.entity_id
_entity_poly.type
_entity_poly.pdbx_seq_one_letter_code
_entity_poly.pdbx_strand_id
1 'polypeptide(L)'
;MEGSTHQGTARSWLRCYRCWSQNLEVQVHYEGIHRIDPLTGERAEAVDELQEAVVQCLDCMHDQPHLGYHNGRVEPIEDRWERMIAGTPWVASCTVTVDADDVETCSGPEAGDALSYAAFGDHGTREFFTHVRFHKHEGEGSEERIVVHLLVELYARSAEEATEVLEQASRGALAITSLAEESRPPASTDDPH
;
A
#
# COMPACT_ATOMS: atom_id res chain seq x y z
N MET A 1 -19.88 -35.49 19.92
CA MET A 1 -18.98 -34.76 20.83
C MET A 1 -17.57 -34.99 20.30
N GLU A 2 -17.25 -34.43 19.13
CA GLU A 2 -16.78 -33.05 18.90
C GLU A 2 -15.43 -32.75 19.53
N GLY A 3 -14.49 -32.31 18.67
CA GLY A 3 -13.45 -31.37 19.07
C GLY A 3 -12.01 -31.87 18.96
N SER A 4 -11.57 -32.33 17.79
CA SER A 4 -10.13 -32.48 17.53
C SER A 4 -9.79 -32.09 16.09
N THR A 5 -9.72 -30.78 15.81
CA THR A 5 -9.08 -30.20 14.60
C THR A 5 -8.77 -28.71 14.80
N HIS A 6 -7.80 -28.39 15.65
CA HIS A 6 -7.14 -27.06 15.66
C HIS A 6 -5.61 -27.19 15.76
N GLN A 7 -5.02 -28.10 14.99
CA GLN A 7 -3.59 -27.99 14.64
C GLN A 7 -3.51 -27.13 13.39
N GLY A 8 -3.41 -25.82 13.64
CA GLY A 8 -3.61 -24.76 12.67
C GLY A 8 -2.62 -24.83 11.52
N THR A 9 -3.14 -25.11 10.34
CA THR A 9 -2.58 -24.62 9.09
C THR A 9 -2.19 -23.15 9.30
N ALA A 10 -0.93 -22.81 9.06
CA ALA A 10 -0.54 -21.41 8.91
C ALA A 10 -1.56 -20.78 7.95
N ARG A 11 -2.30 -19.78 8.41
CA ARG A 11 -3.31 -19.15 7.56
C ARG A 11 -2.55 -18.53 6.39
N SER A 12 -2.89 -18.91 5.15
CA SER A 12 -2.15 -18.55 3.93
C SER A 12 -1.84 -17.06 3.83
N TRP A 13 -2.69 -16.20 4.39
CA TRP A 13 -2.51 -14.77 4.45
C TRP A 13 -1.33 -14.27 5.31
N LEU A 14 -0.89 -15.00 6.35
CA LEU A 14 0.21 -14.56 7.24
C LEU A 14 1.56 -15.05 6.71
N ARG A 15 1.90 -14.64 5.49
CA ARG A 15 3.14 -14.94 4.79
C ARG A 15 3.52 -13.77 3.89
N CYS A 16 4.78 -13.71 3.50
CA CYS A 16 5.22 -12.79 2.46
C CYS A 16 4.52 -13.12 1.14
N TYR A 17 3.85 -12.15 0.52
CA TYR A 17 3.16 -12.39 -0.75
C TYR A 17 4.17 -12.61 -1.92
N ARG A 18 5.42 -12.19 -1.77
CA ARG A 18 6.45 -12.28 -2.83
C ARG A 18 7.30 -13.55 -2.74
N CYS A 19 7.80 -13.89 -1.55
CA CYS A 19 8.74 -15.00 -1.35
C CYS A 19 8.25 -16.07 -0.39
N TRP A 20 7.01 -15.95 0.11
CA TRP A 20 6.34 -16.97 0.94
C TRP A 20 6.89 -17.19 2.33
N SER A 21 7.95 -16.46 2.68
CA SER A 21 8.53 -16.52 4.01
C SER A 21 7.52 -16.12 5.08
N GLN A 22 7.63 -16.79 6.22
CA GLN A 22 6.97 -16.40 7.46
C GLN A 22 7.86 -15.52 8.35
N ASN A 23 9.08 -15.22 7.88
CA ASN A 23 10.04 -14.34 8.55
C ASN A 23 9.62 -12.88 8.36
N LEU A 24 8.52 -12.51 9.03
CA LEU A 24 7.92 -11.20 9.00
C LEU A 24 8.27 -10.45 10.28
N GLU A 25 8.59 -9.17 10.16
CA GLU A 25 8.66 -8.24 11.28
C GLU A 25 7.56 -7.18 11.17
N VAL A 26 7.17 -6.61 12.30
CA VAL A 26 6.32 -5.42 12.34
C VAL A 26 7.14 -4.27 12.90
N GLN A 27 7.20 -3.17 12.16
CA GLN A 27 7.79 -1.92 12.58
C GLN A 27 6.64 -1.00 12.98
N VAL A 28 6.61 -0.57 14.25
CA VAL A 28 5.53 0.27 14.79
C VAL A 28 6.11 1.63 15.17
N HIS A 29 5.59 2.67 14.53
CA HIS A 29 5.94 4.06 14.76
C HIS A 29 4.80 4.70 15.53
N TYR A 30 5.14 5.22 16.72
CA TYR A 30 4.19 5.93 17.55
C TYR A 30 4.58 7.40 17.60
N GLU A 31 3.69 8.24 17.10
CA GLU A 31 3.81 9.68 17.23
C GLU A 31 2.68 10.18 18.13
N GLY A 32 3.01 10.99 19.13
CA GLY A 32 2.03 11.46 20.11
C GLY A 32 2.37 12.83 20.63
N ILE A 33 1.40 13.74 20.61
CA ILE A 33 1.47 15.05 21.23
C ILE A 33 0.78 14.97 22.58
N HIS A 34 1.53 15.26 23.63
CA HIS A 34 1.00 15.25 25.00
C HIS A 34 1.25 16.57 25.69
N ARG A 35 0.23 17.04 26.43
CA ARG A 35 0.43 18.14 27.38
C ARG A 35 1.24 17.64 28.56
N ILE A 36 2.10 18.52 29.06
CA ILE A 36 2.87 18.30 30.29
C ILE A 36 2.25 19.15 31.39
N ASP A 37 2.04 18.56 32.55
CA ASP A 37 1.75 19.33 33.76
C ASP A 37 3.02 20.12 34.15
N PRO A 38 2.99 21.46 34.14
CA PRO A 38 4.18 22.28 34.42
C PRO A 38 4.63 22.20 35.88
N LEU A 39 3.80 21.72 36.81
CA LEU A 39 4.15 21.63 38.22
C LEU A 39 4.83 20.32 38.58
N THR A 40 4.42 19.21 37.95
CA THR A 40 4.92 17.86 38.25
C THR A 40 5.88 17.35 37.18
N GLY A 41 5.80 17.88 35.96
CA GLY A 41 6.50 17.34 34.79
C GLY A 41 5.89 16.05 34.23
N GLU A 42 4.77 15.59 34.79
CA GLU A 42 4.10 14.38 34.34
C GLU A 42 3.31 14.62 33.05
N ARG A 43 3.12 13.53 32.31
CA ARG A 43 2.26 13.51 31.14
C ARG A 43 0.81 13.69 31.60
N ALA A 44 0.17 14.74 31.09
CA ALA A 44 -1.24 15.03 31.36
C ALA A 44 -2.11 14.45 30.22
N GLU A 45 -2.74 15.32 29.45
CA GLU A 45 -3.70 14.96 28.40
C GLU A 45 -2.98 14.65 27.07
N ALA A 46 -3.39 13.58 26.39
CA ALA A 46 -3.03 13.34 25.00
C ALA A 46 -3.82 14.28 24.09
N VAL A 47 -3.12 15.07 23.29
CA VAL A 47 -3.71 16.01 22.33
C VAL A 47 -3.92 15.34 20.99
N ASP A 48 -2.93 14.55 20.56
CA ASP A 48 -2.96 13.81 19.30
C ASP A 48 -2.09 12.55 19.42
N GLU A 49 -2.50 11.46 18.78
CA GLU A 49 -1.81 10.17 18.79
C GLU A 49 -2.01 9.46 17.44
N LEU A 50 -0.90 9.17 16.76
CA LEU A 50 -0.85 8.43 15.52
C LEU A 50 -0.02 7.17 15.73
N GLN A 51 -0.59 6.02 15.40
CA GLN A 51 0.15 4.77 15.31
C GLN A 51 0.23 4.36 13.85
N GLU A 52 1.44 4.37 13.31
CA GLU A 52 1.74 3.81 12.01
C GLU A 52 2.46 2.48 12.17
N ALA A 53 2.16 1.53 11.29
CA ALA A 53 2.83 0.26 11.30
C ALA A 53 3.01 -0.27 9.88
N VAL A 54 4.15 -0.93 9.67
CA VAL A 54 4.48 -1.62 8.43
C VAL A 54 4.89 -3.04 8.80
N VAL A 55 4.35 -4.02 8.08
CA VAL A 55 4.81 -5.41 8.16
C VAL A 55 5.77 -5.65 7.02
N GLN A 56 7.00 -6.07 7.32
CA GLN A 56 8.04 -6.29 6.33
C GLN A 56 8.53 -7.74 6.36
N CYS A 57 8.79 -8.33 5.19
CA CYS A 57 9.45 -9.62 5.09
C CYS A 57 10.96 -9.44 5.19
N LEU A 58 11.60 -10.11 6.15
CA LEU A 58 13.04 -10.02 6.37
C LEU A 58 13.87 -10.76 5.30
N ASP A 59 13.28 -11.75 4.62
CA ASP A 59 14.03 -12.52 3.62
C ASP A 59 14.15 -11.79 2.27
N CYS A 60 13.14 -10.99 1.89
CA CYS A 60 13.16 -10.23 0.64
C CYS A 60 13.07 -8.71 0.81
N MET A 61 13.02 -8.21 2.05
CA MET A 61 12.93 -6.79 2.42
C MET A 61 11.76 -6.05 1.75
N HIS A 62 10.63 -6.73 1.54
CA HIS A 62 9.43 -6.10 0.99
C HIS A 62 8.39 -5.87 2.06
N ASP A 63 7.70 -4.74 1.97
CA ASP A 63 6.55 -4.45 2.81
C ASP A 63 5.36 -5.31 2.37
N GLN A 64 4.48 -5.64 3.32
CA GLN A 64 3.37 -6.58 3.17
C GLN A 64 2.05 -5.81 3.25
N PRO A 65 1.58 -5.22 2.15
CA PRO A 65 0.44 -4.29 2.17
C PRO A 65 -0.91 -4.99 2.41
N HIS A 66 -0.97 -6.32 2.35
CA HIS A 66 -2.12 -7.13 2.75
C HIS A 66 -2.21 -7.37 4.26
N LEU A 67 -1.23 -6.91 5.04
CA LEU A 67 -1.16 -7.09 6.49
C LEU A 67 -1.24 -5.75 7.20
N GLY A 68 -2.25 -5.61 8.06
CA GLY A 68 -2.39 -4.48 8.98
C GLY A 68 -1.91 -4.87 10.40
N TYR A 69 -1.63 -3.86 11.23
CA TYR A 69 -1.31 -4.06 12.65
C TYR A 69 -2.24 -3.23 13.53
N HIS A 70 -3.09 -3.91 14.29
CA HIS A 70 -4.10 -3.31 15.14
C HIS A 70 -4.11 -3.98 16.52
N ASN A 71 -4.20 -3.18 17.59
CA ASN A 71 -4.31 -3.66 18.97
C ASN A 71 -3.27 -4.74 19.35
N GLY A 72 -2.02 -4.56 18.91
CA GLY A 72 -0.94 -5.49 19.22
C GLY A 72 -0.86 -6.71 18.31
N ARG A 73 -1.66 -6.79 17.25
CA ARG A 73 -1.81 -8.00 16.42
C ARG A 73 -1.77 -7.69 14.92
N VAL A 74 -1.09 -8.55 14.18
CA VAL A 74 -1.14 -8.56 12.71
C VAL A 74 -2.43 -9.22 12.24
N GLU A 75 -3.14 -8.54 11.34
CA GLU A 75 -4.44 -8.95 10.80
C GLU A 75 -4.45 -8.80 9.28
N PRO A 76 -5.17 -9.67 8.54
CA PRO A 76 -5.29 -9.51 7.10
C PRO A 76 -6.19 -8.32 6.78
N ILE A 77 -5.82 -7.55 5.76
CA ILE A 77 -6.69 -6.54 5.17
C ILE A 77 -7.55 -7.24 4.13
N GLU A 78 -8.84 -7.46 4.45
CA GLU A 78 -9.73 -8.42 3.77
C GLU A 78 -9.72 -8.32 2.24
N ASP A 79 -9.87 -7.12 1.67
CA ASP A 79 -9.90 -6.91 0.23
C ASP A 79 -8.53 -7.07 -0.45
N ARG A 80 -7.43 -6.86 0.28
CA ARG A 80 -6.06 -6.94 -0.24
C ARG A 80 -5.51 -8.34 -0.19
N TRP A 81 -5.69 -9.06 0.92
CA TRP A 81 -5.09 -10.40 1.07
C TRP A 81 -5.70 -11.39 0.10
N GLU A 82 -7.01 -11.31 -0.19
CA GLU A 82 -7.63 -12.20 -1.18
C GLU A 82 -7.01 -11.98 -2.57
N ARG A 83 -6.83 -10.72 -2.97
CA ARG A 83 -6.19 -10.36 -4.24
C ARG A 83 -4.73 -10.79 -4.28
N MET A 84 -4.00 -10.58 -3.19
CA MET A 84 -2.58 -10.94 -3.13
C MET A 84 -2.36 -12.45 -3.15
N ILE A 85 -3.11 -13.21 -2.36
CA ILE A 85 -2.96 -14.66 -2.29
C ILE A 85 -3.50 -15.32 -3.56
N ALA A 86 -4.72 -15.00 -3.99
CA ALA A 86 -5.38 -15.71 -5.09
C ALA A 86 -5.07 -15.12 -6.48
N GLY A 87 -4.45 -13.95 -6.56
CA GLY A 87 -4.13 -13.26 -7.80
C GLY A 87 -2.68 -13.40 -8.23
N THR A 88 -2.36 -12.73 -9.33
CA THR A 88 -1.01 -12.55 -9.87
C THR A 88 -0.65 -11.07 -9.89
N PRO A 89 0.64 -10.72 -9.96
CA PRO A 89 1.02 -9.32 -10.13
C PRO A 89 0.68 -8.84 -11.54
N TRP A 90 0.13 -7.64 -11.61
CA TRP A 90 -0.17 -6.90 -12.81
C TRP A 90 0.63 -5.61 -12.83
N VAL A 91 1.15 -5.24 -14.00
CA VAL A 91 1.89 -4.00 -14.20
C VAL A 91 1.11 -3.12 -15.16
N ALA A 92 0.67 -1.96 -14.67
CA ALA A 92 0.00 -0.93 -15.44
C ALA A 92 0.97 0.21 -15.77
N SER A 93 1.02 0.61 -17.04
CA SER A 93 1.53 1.93 -17.42
C SER A 93 0.33 2.86 -17.55
N CYS A 94 0.24 3.87 -16.70
CA CYS A 94 -0.91 4.75 -16.65
C CYS A 94 -0.53 6.21 -16.42
N THR A 95 -1.49 7.09 -16.63
CA THR A 95 -1.43 8.48 -16.20
C THR A 95 -2.59 8.80 -15.28
N VAL A 96 -2.34 9.62 -14.27
CA VAL A 96 -3.39 10.23 -13.46
C VAL A 96 -3.23 11.74 -13.53
N THR A 97 -4.30 12.43 -13.94
CA THR A 97 -4.34 13.89 -13.95
C THR A 97 -5.00 14.39 -12.67
N VAL A 98 -4.22 15.09 -11.85
CA VAL A 98 -4.63 15.65 -10.54
C VAL A 98 -4.56 17.17 -10.54
N ASP A 99 -5.14 17.79 -9.52
CA ASP A 99 -4.96 19.21 -9.27
C ASP A 99 -3.54 19.50 -8.76
N ALA A 100 -2.95 20.62 -9.16
CA ALA A 100 -1.63 21.01 -8.65
C ALA A 100 -1.68 21.29 -7.13
N ASP A 101 -2.80 21.81 -6.63
CA ASP A 101 -3.00 22.08 -5.20
C ASP A 101 -3.09 20.79 -4.35
N ASP A 102 -3.36 19.63 -4.98
CA ASP A 102 -3.38 18.32 -4.32
C ASP A 102 -1.98 17.68 -4.22
N VAL A 103 -0.95 18.26 -4.84
CA VAL A 103 0.43 17.75 -4.84
C VAL A 103 1.29 18.55 -3.87
N GLU A 104 1.72 17.91 -2.79
CA GLU A 104 2.56 18.55 -1.76
C GLU A 104 3.91 19.03 -2.30
N THR A 105 4.59 18.18 -3.07
CA THR A 105 5.83 18.53 -3.77
C THR A 105 5.99 17.67 -5.03
N CYS A 106 6.48 18.28 -6.10
CA CYS A 106 6.84 17.58 -7.34
C CYS A 106 8.36 17.51 -7.56
N SER A 107 9.17 17.92 -6.57
CA SER A 107 10.63 17.93 -6.67
C SER A 107 11.31 17.43 -5.39
N GLY A 108 12.55 16.96 -5.53
CA GLY A 108 13.32 16.39 -4.43
C GLY A 108 13.06 14.89 -4.21
N PRO A 109 13.71 14.29 -3.19
CA PRO A 109 13.57 12.87 -2.87
C PRO A 109 12.13 12.42 -2.58
N GLU A 110 11.31 13.30 -2.01
CA GLU A 110 9.94 13.02 -1.56
C GLU A 110 8.90 13.14 -2.68
N ALA A 111 9.29 13.65 -3.86
CA ALA A 111 8.38 13.90 -4.97
C ALA A 111 7.66 12.65 -5.48
N GLY A 112 8.35 11.50 -5.47
CA GLY A 112 7.77 10.24 -5.91
C GLY A 112 6.56 9.83 -5.07
N ASP A 113 6.69 9.94 -3.75
CA ASP A 113 5.64 9.57 -2.80
C ASP A 113 4.51 10.60 -2.82
N ALA A 114 4.84 11.89 -2.84
CA ALA A 114 3.85 12.96 -2.93
C ALA A 114 2.98 12.86 -4.20
N LEU A 115 3.60 12.59 -5.36
CA LEU A 115 2.89 12.40 -6.63
C LEU A 115 2.08 11.11 -6.66
N SER A 116 2.58 10.03 -6.04
CA SER A 116 1.86 8.76 -5.94
C SER A 116 0.64 8.88 -5.01
N TYR A 117 0.78 9.60 -3.90
CA TYR A 117 -0.32 9.90 -2.99
C TYR A 117 -1.36 10.84 -3.62
N ALA A 118 -0.92 11.84 -4.38
CA ALA A 118 -1.85 12.68 -5.13
C ALA A 118 -2.64 11.86 -6.15
N ALA A 119 -1.98 10.93 -6.86
CA ALA A 119 -2.61 10.09 -7.88
C ALA A 119 -3.56 9.03 -7.33
N PHE A 120 -3.19 8.33 -6.25
CA PHE A 120 -3.88 7.12 -5.76
C PHE A 120 -4.13 7.08 -4.24
N GLY A 121 -3.82 8.15 -3.51
CA GLY A 121 -3.95 8.20 -2.05
C GLY A 121 -3.12 7.13 -1.35
N ASP A 122 -3.68 6.56 -0.27
CA ASP A 122 -3.05 5.47 0.48
C ASP A 122 -2.81 4.21 -0.35
N HIS A 123 -3.59 3.98 -1.42
CA HIS A 123 -3.29 2.87 -2.32
C HIS A 123 -1.96 3.09 -3.03
N GLY A 124 -1.66 4.33 -3.44
CA GLY A 124 -0.43 4.67 -4.15
C GLY A 124 0.84 4.59 -3.30
N THR A 125 0.72 4.72 -1.98
CA THR A 125 1.86 4.76 -1.05
C THR A 125 1.95 3.54 -0.15
N ARG A 126 0.83 2.85 0.11
CA ARG A 126 0.75 1.74 1.08
C ARG A 126 0.27 0.42 0.49
N GLU A 127 -0.21 0.38 -0.76
CA GLU A 127 -0.70 -0.85 -1.39
C GLU A 127 0.03 -1.21 -2.68
N PHE A 128 0.06 -0.28 -3.62
CA PHE A 128 0.68 -0.46 -4.91
C PHE A 128 2.18 -0.23 -4.83
N PHE A 129 2.92 -0.93 -5.68
CA PHE A 129 4.30 -0.54 -6.00
C PHE A 129 4.22 0.51 -7.10
N THR A 130 4.25 1.77 -6.69
CA THR A 130 4.21 2.91 -7.61
C THR A 130 5.62 3.34 -7.98
N HIS A 131 5.82 3.63 -9.26
CA HIS A 131 7.02 4.27 -9.75
C HIS A 131 6.64 5.43 -10.67
N VAL A 132 6.80 6.65 -10.16
CA VAL A 132 6.61 7.87 -10.94
C VAL A 132 7.76 8.01 -11.93
N ARG A 133 7.45 7.90 -13.22
CA ARG A 133 8.46 8.03 -14.28
C ARG A 133 8.83 9.48 -14.52
N PHE A 134 7.80 10.31 -14.67
CA PHE A 134 7.87 11.76 -14.83
C PHE A 134 6.48 12.35 -14.62
N HIS A 135 6.40 13.66 -14.48
CA HIS A 135 5.15 14.40 -14.45
C HIS A 135 5.25 15.60 -15.41
N LYS A 136 4.09 16.15 -15.77
CA LYS A 136 3.98 17.37 -16.57
C LYS A 136 2.94 18.27 -15.96
N HIS A 137 3.18 19.56 -16.07
CA HIS A 137 2.23 20.60 -15.70
C HIS A 137 1.44 21.00 -16.94
N GLU A 138 0.12 21.04 -16.83
CA GLU A 138 -0.81 21.45 -17.88
C GLU A 138 -1.71 22.57 -17.34
N GLY A 139 -2.08 23.53 -18.19
CA GLY A 139 -2.82 24.72 -17.75
C GLY A 139 -1.91 25.86 -17.30
N GLU A 140 -2.51 27.01 -17.01
CA GLU A 140 -1.81 28.21 -16.54
C GLU A 140 -2.60 28.84 -15.39
N GLY A 141 -1.90 29.39 -14.39
CA GLY A 141 -2.54 30.10 -13.27
C GLY A 141 -3.25 29.16 -12.28
N SER A 142 -4.49 29.48 -11.91
CA SER A 142 -5.26 28.75 -10.88
C SER A 142 -5.94 27.47 -11.38
N GLU A 143 -5.69 27.06 -12.62
CA GLU A 143 -6.21 25.82 -13.21
C GLU A 143 -5.06 24.88 -13.60
N GLU A 144 -3.93 25.01 -12.90
CA GLU A 144 -2.77 24.15 -13.12
C GLU A 144 -3.09 22.71 -12.69
N ARG A 145 -2.85 21.77 -13.60
CA ARG A 145 -3.06 20.33 -13.41
C ARG A 145 -1.74 19.63 -13.58
N ILE A 146 -1.54 18.55 -12.83
CA ILE A 146 -0.34 17.73 -12.96
C ILE A 146 -0.75 16.37 -13.55
N VAL A 147 -0.15 16.03 -14.69
CA VAL A 147 -0.26 14.72 -15.31
C VAL A 147 0.89 13.86 -14.83
N VAL A 148 0.60 12.94 -13.92
CA VAL A 148 1.59 12.02 -13.35
C VAL A 148 1.65 10.77 -14.22
N HIS A 149 2.83 10.41 -14.74
CA HIS A 149 3.04 9.17 -15.49
C HIS A 149 3.64 8.10 -14.57
N LEU A 150 2.91 7.01 -14.35
CA LEU A 150 3.28 5.97 -13.40
C LEU A 150 3.43 4.60 -14.08
N LEU A 151 4.37 3.82 -13.55
CA LEU A 151 4.25 2.36 -13.54
C LEU A 151 3.65 1.96 -12.19
N VAL A 152 2.60 1.16 -12.22
CA VAL A 152 1.91 0.69 -11.02
C VAL A 152 1.89 -0.83 -11.07
N GLU A 153 2.50 -1.46 -10.08
CA GLU A 153 2.33 -2.89 -9.83
C GLU A 153 1.32 -3.11 -8.71
N LEU A 154 0.34 -3.98 -8.97
CA LEU A 154 -0.70 -4.39 -8.04
C LEU A 154 -1.04 -5.87 -8.21
N TYR A 155 -1.63 -6.48 -7.20
CA TYR A 155 -2.16 -7.85 -7.31
C TYR A 155 -3.64 -7.83 -7.64
N ALA A 156 -4.03 -8.69 -8.57
CA ALA A 156 -5.42 -8.91 -8.95
C ALA A 156 -5.59 -10.32 -9.54
N ARG A 157 -6.82 -10.83 -9.47
CA ARG A 157 -7.21 -12.14 -10.00
C ARG A 157 -7.46 -12.11 -11.51
N SER A 158 -7.59 -10.92 -12.10
CA SER A 158 -7.86 -10.72 -13.53
C SER A 158 -7.45 -9.30 -13.97
N ALA A 159 -7.38 -9.08 -15.29
CA ALA A 159 -7.15 -7.76 -15.86
C ALA A 159 -8.29 -6.80 -15.54
N GLU A 160 -9.51 -7.30 -15.52
CA GLU A 160 -10.72 -6.56 -15.18
C GLU A 160 -10.65 -6.07 -13.74
N GLU A 161 -10.34 -6.95 -12.78
CA GLU A 161 -10.17 -6.56 -11.38
C GLU A 161 -9.01 -5.58 -11.19
N ALA A 162 -7.87 -5.77 -11.88
CA ALA A 162 -6.76 -4.83 -11.83
C ALA A 162 -7.17 -3.43 -12.31
N THR A 163 -7.98 -3.37 -13.38
CA THR A 163 -8.52 -2.12 -13.92
C THR A 163 -9.47 -1.47 -12.91
N GLU A 164 -10.42 -2.22 -12.37
CA GLU A 164 -11.39 -1.73 -11.39
C GLU A 164 -10.71 -1.18 -10.13
N VAL A 165 -9.68 -1.87 -9.62
CA VAL A 165 -8.89 -1.42 -8.47
C VAL A 165 -8.20 -0.09 -8.77
N LEU A 166 -7.54 0.04 -9.93
CA LEU A 166 -6.87 1.28 -10.31
C LEU A 166 -7.87 2.44 -10.49
N GLU A 167 -9.02 2.18 -11.11
CA GLU A 167 -10.07 3.18 -11.31
C GLU A 167 -10.67 3.65 -9.99
N GLN A 168 -10.94 2.73 -9.06
CA GLN A 168 -11.48 3.06 -7.74
C GLN A 168 -10.46 3.81 -6.86
N ALA A 169 -9.17 3.47 -6.98
CA ALA A 169 -8.11 4.11 -6.21
C ALA A 169 -7.73 5.49 -6.76
N SER A 170 -7.98 5.76 -8.05
CA SER A 170 -7.54 7.00 -8.68
C SER A 170 -8.30 8.21 -8.12
N ARG A 171 -7.54 9.22 -7.67
CA ARG A 171 -8.10 10.49 -7.18
C ARG A 171 -8.34 11.50 -8.30
N GLY A 172 -7.89 11.18 -9.51
CA GLY A 172 -7.95 12.05 -10.69
C GLY A 172 -8.42 11.31 -11.93
N ALA A 173 -8.25 11.94 -13.09
CA ALA A 173 -8.59 11.28 -14.35
C ALA A 173 -7.51 10.24 -14.70
N LEU A 174 -7.88 8.95 -14.60
CA LEU A 174 -7.02 7.82 -14.94
C LEU A 174 -7.07 7.51 -16.44
N ALA A 175 -5.90 7.28 -17.04
CA ALA A 175 -5.80 6.64 -18.35
C ALA A 175 -4.75 5.52 -18.31
N ILE A 176 -5.20 4.27 -18.49
CA ILE A 176 -4.33 3.10 -18.57
C ILE A 176 -3.87 2.94 -20.03
N THR A 177 -2.57 3.12 -20.27
CA THR A 177 -1.96 2.96 -21.61
C THR A 177 -1.66 1.50 -21.92
N SER A 178 -1.27 0.72 -20.91
CA SER A 178 -1.05 -0.72 -21.02
C SER A 178 -1.24 -1.40 -19.68
N LEU A 179 -1.71 -2.64 -19.69
CA LEU A 179 -1.86 -3.50 -18.52
C LEU A 179 -1.40 -4.91 -18.90
N ALA A 180 -0.47 -5.47 -18.14
CA ALA A 180 0.08 -6.79 -18.40
C ALA A 180 0.22 -7.58 -17.10
N GLU A 181 -0.18 -8.85 -17.14
CA GLU A 181 0.15 -9.81 -16.10
C GLU A 181 1.66 -10.07 -16.14
N GLU A 182 2.31 -9.99 -14.98
CA GLU A 182 3.71 -10.35 -14.86
C GLU A 182 3.84 -11.84 -14.55
N SER A 183 4.78 -12.51 -15.22
CA SER A 183 5.02 -13.95 -15.09
C SER A 183 5.72 -14.31 -13.78
N ARG A 184 5.11 -13.95 -12.66
CA ARG A 184 5.45 -14.44 -11.32
C ARG A 184 4.32 -15.38 -10.87
N PRO A 185 4.65 -16.51 -10.22
CA PRO A 185 3.61 -17.42 -9.72
C PRO A 185 2.69 -16.68 -8.73
N PRO A 186 1.39 -17.06 -8.65
CA PRO A 186 0.47 -16.53 -7.65
C PRO A 186 1.04 -16.67 -6.24
N ALA A 187 0.70 -15.75 -5.34
CA ALA A 187 1.07 -15.88 -3.93
C ALA A 187 0.22 -16.93 -3.18
N SER A 188 -0.37 -17.92 -3.87
CA SER A 188 -1.04 -19.11 -3.30
C SER A 188 -0.43 -20.46 -3.73
N THR A 189 0.60 -20.52 -4.58
CA THR A 189 1.26 -21.79 -4.90
C THR A 189 2.10 -22.33 -3.73
N ASP A 190 1.52 -23.27 -2.98
CA ASP A 190 2.24 -24.17 -2.08
C ASP A 190 3.34 -24.89 -2.86
N ASP A 191 4.61 -24.62 -2.55
CA ASP A 191 5.72 -25.50 -2.93
C ASP A 191 5.83 -26.60 -1.85
N PRO A 192 5.59 -27.88 -2.17
CA PRO A 192 5.69 -28.95 -1.20
C PRO A 192 7.17 -29.24 -0.92
N HIS A 193 7.73 -28.57 0.08
CA HIS A 193 9.00 -28.95 0.70
C HIS A 193 8.78 -29.57 2.07
#